data_AF-X1JC72-F1
#
_entry.id   AF-X1JC72-F1
#
_cell.length_a   1.000
_cell.length_b   1.000
_cell.length_c   1.000
_cell.angle_alpha   90.00
_cell.angle_beta   90.00
_cell.angle_gamma   90.00
#
_symmetry.space_group_name_H-M   'P 1'
#
loop_
_entity.id
_entity.type
_entity.pdbx_description
1 polymer ?
#
loop_
_entity_poly.entity_id
_entity_poly.type
_entity_poly.pdbx_seq_one_letter_code
_entity_poly.pdbx_strand_id
1 'polypeptide(L)' 'MPGEAAVAIRDKQWSVVVANTYAELTSGLSGVSSMLSQTGMLFDLGYDQSYIQIDMSQMLFPLDIIF' A
#
# COMPACT_ATOMS: atom_id res chain seq x y z
N MET A 1 -0.60 -2.21 15.36
CA MET A 1 0.70 -1.60 15.03
C MET A 1 0.94 -1.93 13.59
N PRO A 2 1.26 -0.96 12.73
CA PRO A 2 1.56 -1.26 11.34
C PRO A 2 2.72 -2.24 11.30
N GLY A 3 2.55 -3.35 10.58
CA GLY A 3 3.67 -4.24 10.28
C GLY A 3 4.60 -3.56 9.29
N GLU A 4 5.87 -3.92 9.28
CA GLU A 4 6.80 -3.57 8.21
C GLU A 4 7.23 -4.84 7.49
N ALA A 5 7.39 -4.74 6.17
CA ALA A 5 7.84 -5.86 5.34
C ALA A 5 8.75 -5.37 4.20
N ALA A 6 9.42 -6.33 3.56
CA ALA A 6 10.16 -6.11 2.32
C ALA A 6 9.41 -6.77 1.17
N VAL A 7 9.06 -6.00 0.14
CA VAL A 7 8.51 -6.52 -1.11
C VAL A 7 9.60 -6.50 -2.16
N ALA A 8 9.87 -7.64 -2.77
CA ALA A 8 10.82 -7.77 -3.87
C ALA A 8 10.07 -8.03 -5.17
N ILE A 9 10.35 -7.22 -6.20
CA ILE A 9 9.82 -7.39 -7.56
C ILE A 9 11.01 -7.41 -8.51
N ARG A 10 11.29 -8.59 -9.07
CA ARG A 10 12.49 -8.86 -9.88
C ARG A 10 13.77 -8.51 -9.10
N ASP A 11 14.52 -7.52 -9.57
CA ASP A 11 15.80 -7.04 -9.05
C ASP A 11 15.67 -5.81 -8.13
N LYS A 12 14.43 -5.39 -7.83
CA LYS A 12 14.13 -4.22 -6.99
C LYS A 12 13.46 -4.63 -5.70
N GLN A 13 13.68 -3.84 -4.66
CA GLN A 13 13.10 -4.05 -3.33
C GLN A 13 12.49 -2.75 -2.80
N TRP A 14 11.38 -2.89 -2.08
CA TRP A 14 10.69 -1.79 -1.41
C TRP A 14 10.51 -2.13 0.07
N SER A 15 10.78 -1.16 0.93
CA SER A 15 10.39 -1.21 2.33
C SER A 15 8.93 -0.76 2.43
N VAL A 16 8.04 -1.63 2.90
CA VAL A 16 6.61 -1.34 2.89
C VAL A 16 6.02 -1.39 4.30
N VAL A 17 5.04 -0.52 4.52
CA VAL A 17 4.13 -0.64 5.66
C VAL A 17 3.00 -1.60 5.27
N VAL A 18 2.67 -2.55 6.15
CA VAL A 18 1.60 -3.52 5.94
C VAL A 18 0.31 -2.98 6.55
N ALA A 19 -0.69 -2.75 5.71
CA ALA A 19 -2.05 -2.45 6.09
C ALA A 19 -2.85 -3.76 6.16
N ASN A 20 -3.28 -4.18 7.35
CA ASN A 20 -4.03 -5.43 7.54
C ASN A 20 -5.22 -5.29 8.52
N THR A 21 -5.37 -4.14 9.17
CA THR A 21 -6.61 -3.79 9.87
C THR A 21 -7.56 -3.04 8.94
N TYR A 22 -8.86 -3.09 9.23
CA TYR A 22 -9.87 -2.35 8.46
C TYR A 22 -9.55 -0.84 8.35
N ALA A 23 -9.07 -0.23 9.44
CA ALA A 23 -8.70 1.19 9.46
C ALA A 23 -7.50 1.48 8.55
N GLU A 24 -6.47 0.62 8.55
CA GLU A 24 -5.31 0.77 7.68
C GLU A 24 -5.68 0.54 6.20
N LEU A 25 -6.49 -0.48 5.91
CA LEU A 25 -6.95 -0.81 4.55
C LEU A 25 -7.80 0.32 3.93
N THR A 26 -8.66 0.95 4.73
CA THR A 26 -9.52 2.04 4.25
C THR A 26 -8.85 3.41 4.24
N SER A 27 -7.85 3.64 5.10
CA SER A 27 -7.10 4.90 5.11
C SER A 27 -6.00 4.90 4.05
N GLY A 28 -5.29 3.79 3.89
CA GLY A 28 -4.18 3.65 2.96
C GLY A 28 -3.16 4.80 3.10
N LEU A 29 -2.82 5.43 1.99
CA LEU A 29 -1.91 6.59 1.91
C LEU A 29 -2.67 7.94 1.84
N SER A 30 -3.93 7.97 2.27
CA SER A 30 -4.77 9.17 2.13
C SER A 30 -4.21 10.35 2.91
N GLY A 31 -4.12 11.51 2.26
CA GLY A 31 -3.56 12.72 2.86
C GLY A 31 -2.04 12.69 3.08
N VAL A 32 -1.34 11.61 2.72
CA VAL A 32 0.13 11.57 2.74
C VAL A 32 0.65 12.48 1.63
N SER A 33 1.51 13.44 1.97
CA SER A 33 1.98 14.46 1.03
C SER A 33 3.08 13.96 0.09
N SER A 34 3.87 12.96 0.52
CA SER A 34 4.95 12.39 -0.26
C SER A 34 5.43 11.06 0.32
N MET A 35 6.18 10.31 -0.46
CA MET A 35 6.85 9.09 -0.04
C MET A 35 8.30 9.06 -0.53
N LEU A 36 9.16 8.39 0.23
CA LEU A 36 10.52 8.14 -0.21
C LEU A 36 10.54 7.12 -1.36
N SER A 37 11.50 7.25 -2.27
CA SER A 37 11.73 6.22 -3.28
C SER A 37 12.01 4.87 -2.62
N GLN A 38 11.60 3.77 -3.27
CA GLN A 38 11.75 2.41 -2.73
C GLN A 38 11.02 2.19 -1.39
N THR A 39 9.98 2.98 -1.13
CA THR A 39 9.00 2.71 -0.07
C THR A 39 7.62 2.48 -0.66
N GLY A 40 6.75 1.82 0.09
CA GLY A 40 5.42 1.42 -0.37
C GLY A 40 4.45 1.13 0.77
N MET A 41 3.25 0.74 0.40
CA MET A 41 2.28 0.13 1.30
C MET A 41 1.82 -1.19 0.69
N LEU A 42 1.80 -2.24 1.50
CA LEU A 42 1.25 -3.54 1.15
C LEU A 42 -0.11 -3.69 1.82
N PHE A 43 -1.15 -3.88 1.02
CA PHE A 43 -2.50 -4.17 1.51
C PHE A 43 -2.64 -5.69 1.63
N ASP A 44 -2.60 -6.20 2.86
CA ASP A 44 -2.83 -7.61 3.15
C ASP A 44 -4.31 -7.83 3.44
N LEU A 45 -5.00 -8.42 2.46
CA LEU A 45 -6.45 -8.66 2.50
C LEU A 45 -6.80 -9.98 3.21
N GLY A 46 -5.80 -10.76 3.65
CA GLY A 46 -5.95 -12.04 4.35
C GLY A 46 -6.42 -13.21 3.48
N TYR A 47 -7.05 -12.94 2.34
CA TYR A 47 -7.47 -13.92 1.33
C TYR A 47 -7.64 -13.26 -0.05
N ASP A 48 -7.63 -14.08 -1.10
CA ASP A 48 -7.79 -13.61 -2.48
C ASP A 48 -9.18 -13.00 -2.71
N GLN A 49 -9.22 -11.75 -3.16
CA GLN A 49 -10.46 -11.07 -3.52
C GLN A 49 -10.75 -11.21 -5.02
N SER A 50 -11.99 -11.56 -5.37
CA SER A 50 -12.45 -11.55 -6.76
C SER A 50 -12.58 -10.15 -7.36
N TYR A 51 -12.69 -9.13 -6.50
CA TYR A 51 -12.84 -7.73 -6.88
C TYR A 51 -12.23 -6.83 -5.81
N ILE A 52 -11.49 -5.80 -6.24
CA ILE A 52 -10.89 -4.79 -5.37
C ILE A 52 -11.30 -3.42 -5.91
N GLN A 53 -11.91 -2.60 -5.05
CA GLN A 53 -12.18 -1.19 -5.34
C GLN A 53 -11.10 -0.33 -4.68
N ILE A 54 -10.54 0.59 -5.45
CA ILE A 54 -9.50 1.51 -4.97
C ILE A 54 -10.00 2.93 -5.16
N ASP A 55 -10.01 3.71 -4.08
CA ASP A 55 -10.32 5.13 -4.11
C ASP A 55 -9.02 5.95 -4.03
N MET A 56 -8.76 6.73 -5.08
CA MET A 56 -7.59 7.61 -5.19
C MET A 56 -7.94 9.09 -4.95
N SER A 57 -9.19 9.40 -4.57
CA SER A 57 -9.70 10.78 -4.48
C SER A 57 -8.98 11.64 -3.43
N GLN A 58 -8.36 11.03 -2.42
CA GLN A 58 -7.60 11.69 -1.36
C GLN A 58 -6.07 11.51 -1.49
N MET A 59 -5.58 11.03 -2.64
CA MET A 59 -4.15 10.92 -2.91
C MET A 59 -3.57 12.28 -3.32
N LEU A 60 -2.40 12.62 -2.77
CA LEU A 60 -1.73 13.90 -3.03
C LEU A 60 -0.54 13.79 -4.01
N PHE A 61 -0.25 12.59 -4.50
CA PHE A 61 0.80 12.31 -5.47
C PHE A 61 0.45 11.08 -6.31
N PRO A 62 0.98 10.96 -7.56
CA PRO A 62 0.74 9.80 -8.40
C PRO A 62 1.38 8.53 -7.81
N LEU A 63 0.70 7.40 -7.97
CA LEU A 63 1.09 6.10 -7.45
C LEU A 63 0.85 5.02 -8.50
N ASP A 64 1.74 4.04 -8.52
CA ASP A 64 1.52 2.79 -9.24
C ASP A 64 0.88 1.78 -8.28
N ILE A 65 -0.08 1.00 -8.78
CA ILE A 65 -0.75 -0.07 -8.03
C ILE A 65 -0.38 -1.40 -8.68
N ILE A 66 0.12 -2.32 -7.86
CA ILE A 66 0.58 -3.64 -8.28
C ILE A 66 -0.29 -4.67 -7.57
N PHE A 67 -0.91 -5.55 -8.36
CA PHE A 67 -1.70 -6.69 -7.89
C PHE A 67 -0.88 -7.97 -7.97
#